data_AF-H6RDR6-F1
#
_entry.id   AF-H6RDR6-F1
#
_cell.length_a   1.000
_cell.length_b   1.000
_cell.length_c   1.000
_cell.angle_alpha   90.00
_cell.angle_beta   90.00
_cell.angle_gamma   90.00
#
_symmetry.space_group_name_H-M   'P 1'
#
loop_
_entity.id
_entity.type
_entity.pdbx_description
1 polymer ?
#
loop_
_entity_poly.entity_id
_entity_poly.type
_entity_poly.pdbx_seq_one_letter_code
_entity_poly.pdbx_strand_id
1 'polypeptide(L)'
;MKTLLLFVGIFILNSSFSQTKTISTVTIGNLEIMTEDILVEPNTWRTLTKASLEIGGGWRLPTIDELSVLYTNRDLIGGFDKYCYWSSTEFPNSADQDAVFYMMFNAHNGEDGKQVGCLKTERAWVRHVRLTK
;
A
#
# COMPACT_ATOMS: atom_id res chain seq x y z
N MET A 1 9.76 31.81 59.67
CA MET A 1 10.72 30.73 59.37
C MET A 1 9.99 29.67 58.55
N LYS A 2 10.63 29.23 57.46
CA LYS A 2 10.00 28.56 56.31
C LYS A 2 9.59 27.13 56.66
N THR A 3 8.32 26.79 56.43
CA THR A 3 7.84 25.40 56.43
C THR A 3 8.10 24.79 55.06
N LEU A 4 8.82 23.68 55.04
CA LEU A 4 9.14 22.87 53.87
C LEU A 4 8.01 21.86 53.63
N LEU A 5 7.51 21.76 52.39
CA LEU A 5 6.76 20.59 51.92
C LEU A 5 7.16 20.28 50.47
N LEU A 6 7.68 19.08 50.28
CA LEU A 6 8.06 18.42 49.03
C LEU A 6 6.81 17.90 48.31
N PHE A 7 6.66 18.20 47.02
CA PHE A 7 5.91 17.39 46.05
C PHE A 7 6.69 17.43 44.72
N VAL A 8 7.45 16.39 44.40
CA VAL A 8 7.03 15.21 43.60
C VAL A 8 6.99 15.57 42.10
N GLY A 9 7.72 14.76 41.33
CA GLY A 9 8.16 15.04 39.97
C GLY A 9 7.06 15.39 38.97
N ILE A 10 7.41 16.32 38.08
CA ILE A 10 6.82 16.35 36.75
C ILE A 10 7.69 15.43 35.89
N PHE A 11 7.30 14.16 35.88
CA PHE A 11 7.66 13.22 34.82
C PHE A 11 7.02 13.78 33.55
N ILE A 12 7.80 14.47 32.71
CA ILE A 12 7.34 14.81 31.37
C ILE A 12 7.36 13.49 30.60
N LEU A 13 6.26 12.75 30.69
CA LEU A 13 5.91 11.70 29.76
C LEU A 13 5.74 12.37 28.40
N ASN A 14 6.84 12.50 27.65
CA ASN A 14 6.78 12.59 26.20
C ASN A 14 6.38 11.21 25.67
N SER A 15 5.16 10.78 25.99
CA SER A 15 4.46 9.84 25.13
C SER A 15 4.18 10.66 23.88
N SER A 16 5.09 10.62 22.91
CA SER A 16 4.74 10.98 21.55
C SER A 16 3.50 10.16 21.24
N PHE A 17 2.33 10.80 21.28
CA PHE A 17 1.09 10.18 20.88
C PHE A 17 1.25 9.95 19.38
N SER A 18 1.77 8.77 19.03
CA SER A 18 1.84 8.33 17.65
C SER A 18 0.39 8.24 17.22
N GLN A 19 -0.05 9.24 16.46
CA GLN A 19 -1.38 9.26 15.89
C GLN A 19 -1.45 8.01 15.00
N THR A 20 -2.08 6.95 15.50
CA THR A 20 -2.23 5.73 14.71
C THR A 20 -3.17 6.06 13.56
N LYS A 21 -2.61 6.27 12.37
CA LYS A 21 -3.39 6.47 11.16
C LYS A 21 -4.25 5.22 10.96
N THR A 22 -5.55 5.34 11.20
CA THR A 22 -6.51 4.28 10.92
C THR A 22 -6.70 4.22 9.41
N ILE A 23 -6.25 3.13 8.80
CA ILE A 23 -6.44 2.90 7.36
C ILE A 23 -7.79 2.24 7.18
N SER A 24 -8.68 2.90 6.45
CA SER A 24 -9.98 2.32 6.09
C SER A 24 -9.81 1.21 5.06
N THR A 25 -10.71 0.23 5.12
CA THR A 25 -10.72 -0.91 4.20
C THR A 25 -12.11 -1.13 3.61
N VAL A 26 -12.14 -1.77 2.45
CA VAL A 26 -13.36 -2.23 1.76
C VAL A 26 -13.20 -3.71 1.42
N THR A 27 -14.29 -4.47 1.52
CA THR A 27 -14.30 -5.89 1.19
C THR A 27 -15.03 -6.13 -0.12
N ILE A 28 -14.38 -6.85 -1.04
CA ILE A 28 -14.95 -7.28 -2.32
C ILE A 28 -14.65 -8.76 -2.49
N GLY A 29 -15.70 -9.59 -2.45
CA GLY A 29 -15.55 -11.04 -2.46
C GLY A 29 -14.72 -11.51 -1.26
N ASN A 30 -13.63 -12.22 -1.53
CA ASN A 30 -12.68 -12.73 -0.53
C ASN A 30 -11.49 -11.79 -0.29
N LEU A 31 -11.50 -10.57 -0.85
CA LEU A 31 -10.44 -9.58 -0.68
C LEU A 31 -10.87 -8.48 0.26
N GLU A 32 -10.04 -8.20 1.26
CA GLU A 32 -10.05 -6.94 2.00
C GLU A 32 -8.97 -6.02 1.41
N ILE A 33 -9.36 -4.78 1.11
CA ILE A 33 -8.59 -3.84 0.27
C ILE A 33 -8.47 -2.52 1.04
N MET A 34 -7.27 -1.96 1.14
CA MET A 34 -7.09 -0.63 1.73
C MET A 34 -7.71 0.47 0.84
N THR A 35 -8.27 1.53 1.40
CA THR A 35 -8.81 2.65 0.59
C THR A 35 -7.75 3.71 0.28
N GLU A 36 -6.52 3.53 0.76
CA GLU A 36 -5.40 4.45 0.58
C GLU A 36 -4.14 3.68 0.20
N ASP A 37 -3.24 4.36 -0.53
CA ASP A 37 -1.95 3.81 -0.88
C ASP A 37 -0.95 4.01 0.26
N ILE A 38 -0.26 2.93 0.63
CA ILE A 38 0.87 3.00 1.55
C ILE A 38 2.14 2.98 0.71
N LEU A 39 2.82 4.12 0.65
CA LEU A 39 4.09 4.27 -0.05
C LEU A 39 5.22 4.42 0.95
N VAL A 40 6.36 3.78 0.66
CA VAL A 40 7.61 3.92 1.40
C VAL A 40 8.73 4.29 0.45
N GLU A 41 9.74 5.02 0.94
CA GLU A 41 10.91 5.40 0.13
C GLU A 41 12.10 4.45 0.36
N PRO A 42 12.81 4.02 -0.71
CA PRO A 42 12.51 4.31 -2.11
C PRO A 42 11.28 3.54 -2.59
N ASN A 43 10.38 4.21 -3.32
CA ASN A 43 9.14 3.62 -3.82
C ASN A 43 9.40 2.65 -4.99
N THR A 44 9.98 1.49 -4.67
CA THR A 44 10.25 0.38 -5.59
C THR A 44 9.43 -0.84 -5.21
N TRP A 45 9.25 -1.77 -6.14
CA TRP A 45 8.50 -3.00 -5.88
C TRP A 45 9.03 -3.77 -4.66
N ARG A 46 10.37 -3.86 -4.53
CA ARG A 46 11.03 -4.60 -3.45
C ARG A 46 10.78 -3.95 -2.09
N THR A 47 10.90 -2.62 -2.01
CA THR A 47 10.66 -1.89 -0.76
C THR A 47 9.19 -1.98 -0.34
N LEU A 48 8.26 -1.79 -1.28
CA LEU A 48 6.83 -1.87 -1.01
C LEU A 48 6.43 -3.27 -0.57
N THR A 49 6.90 -4.31 -1.25
CA THR A 49 6.63 -5.71 -0.87
C THR A 49 7.10 -6.00 0.55
N LYS A 50 8.31 -5.54 0.91
CA LYS A 50 8.82 -5.68 2.27
C LYS A 50 7.95 -4.93 3.28
N ALA A 51 7.57 -3.69 2.97
CA ALA A 51 6.71 -2.89 3.83
C ALA A 51 5.34 -3.56 4.03
N SER A 52 4.75 -4.17 3.00
CA SER A 52 3.48 -4.92 3.13
C SER A 52 3.59 -6.05 4.16
N LEU A 53 4.69 -6.80 4.13
CA LEU A 53 4.93 -7.89 5.07
C LEU A 53 5.10 -7.39 6.52
N GLU A 54 5.68 -6.20 6.70
CA GLU A 54 5.87 -5.56 8.00
C GLU A 54 4.55 -5.05 8.61
N ILE A 55 3.54 -4.71 7.80
CA ILE A 55 2.17 -4.43 8.29
C ILE A 55 1.59 -5.67 9.00
N GLY A 56 1.97 -6.87 8.55
CA GLY A 56 1.52 -8.13 9.11
C GLY A 56 0.05 -8.44 8.76
N GLY A 57 -0.52 -9.47 9.38
CA GLY A 57 -1.94 -9.79 9.22
C GLY A 57 -2.38 -10.18 7.80
N GLY A 58 -1.43 -10.60 6.95
CA GLY A 58 -1.68 -11.07 5.59
C GLY A 58 -1.69 -10.00 4.50
N TRP A 59 -1.39 -8.73 4.83
CA TRP A 59 -1.30 -7.66 3.85
C TRP A 59 -0.15 -7.89 2.87
N ARG A 60 -0.45 -7.71 1.58
CA ARG A 60 0.50 -7.90 0.48
C ARG A 60 0.12 -7.03 -0.72
N LEU A 61 1.01 -6.97 -1.70
CA LEU A 61 0.67 -6.51 -3.05
C LEU A 61 -0.42 -7.42 -3.65
N PRO A 62 -1.33 -6.87 -4.46
CA PRO A 62 -2.31 -7.65 -5.21
C PRO A 62 -1.63 -8.47 -6.29
N THR A 63 -2.22 -9.58 -6.72
CA THR A 63 -1.85 -10.23 -7.99
C THR A 63 -2.42 -9.43 -9.17
N ILE A 64 -2.07 -9.79 -10.40
CA ILE A 64 -2.58 -9.09 -11.58
C ILE A 64 -4.10 -9.33 -11.78
N ASP A 65 -4.57 -10.52 -11.40
CA ASP A 65 -5.99 -10.85 -11.40
C ASP A 65 -6.74 -10.04 -10.34
N GLU A 66 -6.16 -9.89 -9.15
CA GLU A 66 -6.73 -9.06 -8.09
C GLU A 66 -6.72 -7.58 -8.48
N LEU A 67 -5.67 -7.07 -9.15
CA LEU A 67 -5.70 -5.73 -9.73
C LEU A 67 -6.84 -5.54 -10.73
N SER A 68 -7.18 -6.57 -11.51
CA SER A 68 -8.32 -6.52 -12.42
C SER A 68 -9.66 -6.41 -11.66
N VAL A 69 -9.77 -7.08 -10.50
CA VAL A 69 -10.91 -6.92 -9.59
C VAL A 69 -10.97 -5.51 -9.02
N LEU A 70 -9.84 -4.98 -8.54
CA LEU A 70 -9.72 -3.61 -8.02
C LEU A 70 -10.11 -2.58 -9.10
N TYR A 71 -9.61 -2.74 -10.33
CA TYR A 71 -9.90 -1.84 -11.45
C TYR A 71 -11.39 -1.80 -11.81
N THR A 72 -12.02 -2.97 -11.85
CA THR A 72 -13.46 -3.10 -12.12
C THR A 72 -14.30 -2.40 -11.05
N ASN A 73 -13.81 -2.36 -9.81
CA ASN A 73 -14.50 -1.76 -8.66
C ASN A 73 -13.87 -0.43 -8.20
N ARG A 74 -13.05 0.22 -9.03
CA ARG A 74 -12.21 1.35 -8.60
C ARG A 74 -13.00 2.54 -8.09
N ASP A 75 -14.21 2.76 -8.62
CA ASP A 75 -15.10 3.83 -8.18
C ASP A 75 -15.69 3.56 -6.78
N LEU A 76 -15.95 2.29 -6.45
CA LEU A 76 -16.44 1.87 -5.14
C LEU A 76 -15.32 1.95 -4.08
N ILE A 77 -14.11 1.50 -4.45
CA ILE A 77 -12.96 1.50 -3.55
C ILE A 77 -12.45 2.95 -3.33
N GLY A 78 -12.42 3.75 -4.39
CA GLY A 78 -11.95 5.12 -4.38
C GLY A 78 -10.44 5.27 -4.14
N GLY A 79 -9.98 6.53 -4.18
CA GLY A 79 -8.63 6.91 -3.78
C GLY A 79 -7.50 6.44 -4.72
N PHE A 80 -7.81 5.96 -5.93
CA PHE A 80 -6.79 5.62 -6.93
C PHE A 80 -6.28 6.87 -7.64
N ASP A 81 -4.96 7.03 -7.70
CA ASP A 81 -4.30 8.06 -8.49
C ASP A 81 -4.27 7.71 -9.99
N LYS A 82 -3.91 8.71 -10.81
CA LYS A 82 -3.73 8.56 -12.27
C LYS A 82 -2.37 7.94 -12.64
N TYR A 83 -2.07 6.77 -12.06
CA TYR A 83 -0.77 6.12 -12.23
C TYR A 83 -0.87 4.60 -12.27
N CYS A 84 0.28 3.95 -12.38
CA CYS A 84 0.38 2.49 -12.42
C CYS A 84 0.46 1.90 -11.01
N TYR A 85 -0.16 0.73 -10.84
CA TYR A 85 -0.24 -0.01 -9.59
C TYR A 85 0.48 -1.35 -9.70
N TRP A 86 1.38 -1.62 -8.77
CA TRP A 86 2.20 -2.83 -8.74
C TRP A 86 1.38 -4.10 -8.52
N SER A 87 1.72 -5.14 -9.28
CA SER A 87 1.33 -6.53 -9.02
C SER A 87 2.43 -7.31 -8.32
N SER A 88 2.06 -8.33 -7.57
CA SER A 88 2.93 -9.41 -7.10
C SER A 88 3.19 -10.49 -8.16
N THR A 89 2.51 -10.44 -9.30
CA THR A 89 2.68 -11.38 -10.42
C THR A 89 3.86 -10.99 -11.31
N GLU A 90 4.81 -11.91 -11.50
CA GLU A 90 5.96 -11.74 -12.39
C GLU A 90 5.52 -11.57 -13.86
N PHE A 91 6.26 -10.77 -14.63
CA PHE A 91 5.97 -10.55 -16.05
C PHE A 91 6.69 -11.59 -16.92
N PRO A 92 5.99 -12.40 -17.75
CA PRO A 92 6.61 -13.42 -18.58
C PRO A 92 7.59 -12.86 -19.62
N ASN A 93 8.59 -13.66 -19.99
CA ASN A 93 9.58 -13.35 -21.05
C ASN A 93 10.49 -12.16 -20.79
N SER A 94 10.70 -11.81 -19.52
CA SER A 94 11.73 -10.87 -19.14
C SER A 94 13.11 -11.55 -19.11
N ALA A 95 13.55 -12.08 -20.26
CA ALA A 95 14.79 -12.85 -20.38
C ALA A 95 16.04 -12.10 -19.84
N ASP A 96 15.95 -10.77 -19.69
CA ASP A 96 16.98 -9.92 -19.10
C ASP A 96 16.45 -8.91 -18.05
N GLN A 97 15.21 -9.04 -17.56
CA GLN A 97 14.58 -7.97 -16.76
C GLN A 97 13.86 -8.50 -15.51
N ASP A 98 14.28 -8.08 -14.33
CA ASP A 98 13.60 -8.36 -13.05
C ASP A 98 12.30 -7.53 -12.98
N ALA A 99 11.25 -8.01 -13.65
CA ALA A 99 10.03 -7.26 -13.95
C ALA A 99 8.76 -7.99 -13.52
N VAL A 100 7.77 -7.20 -13.09
CA VAL A 100 6.43 -7.67 -12.70
C VAL A 100 5.38 -6.95 -13.52
N PHE A 101 4.15 -7.48 -13.47
CA PHE A 101 3.01 -6.74 -13.96
C PHE A 101 2.75 -5.49 -13.12
N TYR A 102 2.22 -4.48 -13.78
CA TYR A 102 1.55 -3.35 -13.18
C TYR A 102 0.35 -2.98 -14.07
N MET A 103 -0.66 -2.35 -13.48
CA MET A 103 -1.87 -1.94 -14.18
C MET A 103 -2.08 -0.43 -14.04
N MET A 104 -2.45 0.24 -15.13
CA MET A 104 -2.68 1.68 -15.12
C MET A 104 -4.11 2.01 -14.69
N PHE A 105 -4.27 2.95 -13.77
CA PHE A 105 -5.57 3.40 -13.26
C PHE A 105 -5.80 4.87 -13.64
N ASN A 106 -7.03 5.21 -14.02
CA ASN A 106 -7.51 6.56 -14.28
C ASN A 106 -6.70 7.33 -15.34
N ALA A 107 -6.15 6.63 -16.33
CA ALA A 107 -5.36 7.23 -17.41
C ALA A 107 -6.22 7.85 -18.52
N HIS A 108 -5.77 8.96 -19.12
CA HIS A 108 -6.52 9.72 -20.14
C HIS A 108 -6.02 9.51 -21.57
N ASN A 109 -4.96 8.73 -21.75
CA ASN A 109 -4.25 8.50 -23.01
C ASN A 109 -4.54 7.13 -23.64
N GLY A 110 -5.67 6.49 -23.28
CA GLY A 110 -6.03 5.15 -23.75
C GLY A 110 -5.23 4.03 -23.10
N GLU A 111 -4.39 4.32 -22.11
CA GLU A 111 -3.66 3.32 -21.32
C GLU A 111 -4.47 2.81 -20.11
N ASP A 112 -5.68 3.35 -19.88
CA ASP A 112 -6.49 3.00 -18.70
C ASP A 112 -6.83 1.51 -18.68
N GLY A 113 -6.58 0.86 -17.54
CA GLY A 113 -6.79 -0.57 -17.34
C GLY A 113 -5.78 -1.48 -18.05
N LYS A 114 -4.78 -0.94 -18.77
CA LYS A 114 -3.78 -1.78 -19.43
C LYS A 114 -2.86 -2.45 -18.41
N GLN A 115 -2.59 -3.73 -18.69
CA GLN A 115 -1.61 -4.54 -17.97
C GLN A 115 -0.33 -4.59 -18.80
N VAL A 116 0.78 -4.21 -18.18
CA VAL A 116 2.08 -4.08 -18.85
C VAL A 116 3.17 -4.61 -17.92
N GLY A 117 4.38 -4.83 -18.45
CA GLY A 117 5.54 -5.25 -17.65
C GLY A 117 6.39 -4.05 -17.23
N CYS A 118 6.91 -4.06 -16.01
CA CYS A 118 7.75 -2.99 -15.49
C CYS A 118 8.85 -3.53 -14.57
N LEU A 119 10.06 -2.97 -14.69
CA LEU A 119 11.21 -3.33 -13.87
C LEU A 119 10.95 -3.02 -12.39
N LYS A 120 11.29 -3.93 -11.49
CA LYS A 120 11.09 -3.77 -10.04
C LYS A 120 11.80 -2.57 -9.43
N THR A 121 12.74 -1.96 -10.17
CA THR A 121 13.47 -0.74 -9.80
C THR A 121 12.69 0.55 -10.08
N GLU A 122 11.63 0.49 -10.88
CA GLU A 122 10.80 1.64 -11.22
C GLU A 122 9.89 2.06 -10.06
N ARG A 123 9.22 3.21 -10.24
CA ARG A 123 8.24 3.75 -9.29
C ARG A 123 6.83 3.44 -9.74
N ALA A 124 6.02 2.91 -8.83
CA ALA A 124 4.59 2.75 -9.03
C ALA A 124 3.85 2.77 -7.68
N TRP A 125 2.53 2.77 -7.70
CA TRP A 125 1.67 2.81 -6.52
C TRP A 125 1.33 1.39 -6.07
N VAL A 126 0.79 1.26 -4.86
CA VAL A 126 0.32 -0.04 -4.36
C VAL A 126 -0.96 0.11 -3.57
N ARG A 127 -1.94 -0.71 -3.96
CA ARG A 127 -3.19 -0.89 -3.24
C ARG A 127 -3.15 -2.22 -2.53
N HIS A 128 -2.85 -2.20 -1.24
CA HIS A 128 -2.63 -3.43 -0.48
C HIS A 128 -3.93 -4.22 -0.34
N VAL A 129 -3.79 -5.54 -0.41
CA VAL A 129 -4.89 -6.49 -0.25
C VAL A 129 -4.51 -7.59 0.74
N ARG A 130 -5.51 -8.21 1.34
CA ARG A 130 -5.37 -9.49 2.04
C ARG A 130 -6.63 -10.33 1.83
N LEU A 131 -6.51 -11.63 2.09
CA LEU A 131 -7.69 -12.49 2.13
C LEU A 131 -8.51 -12.23 3.39
N THR A 132 -9.83 -12.20 3.24
CA THR A 132 -10.75 -12.24 4.38
C THR A 132 -10.58 -13.57 5.11
N LYS A 133 -10.63 -13.54 6.45
CA LYS A 133 -10.60 -14.74 7.29
C LYS A 133 -11.90 -15.52 7.25
#